data_AF-A0AAV2JBT0-F1
#
_entry.id   AF-A0AAV2JBT0-F1
#
_cell.length_a   1.000
_cell.length_b   1.000
_cell.length_c   1.000
_cell.angle_alpha   90.00
_cell.angle_beta   90.00
_cell.angle_gamma   90.00
#
_symmetry.space_group_name_H-M   'P 1'
#
loop_
_entity.id
_entity.type
_entity.pdbx_description
1 polymer ?
#
loop_
_entity_poly.entity_id
_entity_poly.type
_entity_poly.pdbx_seq_one_letter_code
_entity_poly.pdbx_strand_id
1 'polypeptide(L)'
;MISRSLGPEFGGSIGLMFFLAKVCACGEYVLGLVEAILDVFGKDSESQLSSSVQVLPQGYWYTVLYSSGILLLCLIVCLVGAHIYSRTAFVILIVVTVSLLSVFISSMAVKPISFNITHQGPGNTSRHFNGSYTGYSAKTLQNNLGSGYSLDYSTNTVMSFATVFAVMFTSCTGIMAGANMSGELKTPSVSIPRGTIVAVLYTFTVYFLLFMMVAATCDRYTD
;
A
#
# COMPACT_ATOMS: atom_id res chain seq x y z
N MET A 1 -18.92 -15.33 -15.78
CA MET A 1 -19.55 -14.29 -16.64
C MET A 1 -18.76 -14.03 -17.92
N ILE A 2 -17.42 -13.84 -17.85
CA ILE A 2 -16.58 -13.51 -19.02
C ILE A 2 -16.57 -14.63 -20.07
N SER A 3 -16.30 -15.89 -19.69
CA SER A 3 -16.31 -17.02 -20.62
C SER A 3 -17.67 -17.28 -21.29
N ARG A 4 -18.77 -16.90 -20.63
CA ARG A 4 -20.13 -17.00 -21.20
C ARG A 4 -20.46 -15.87 -22.17
N SER A 5 -19.76 -14.74 -22.10
CA SER A 5 -20.04 -13.56 -22.94
C SER A 5 -19.07 -13.43 -24.12
N LEU A 6 -17.78 -13.77 -23.91
CA LEU A 6 -16.71 -13.66 -24.90
C LEU A 6 -16.29 -15.01 -25.51
N GLY A 7 -16.83 -16.12 -25.02
CA GLY A 7 -16.47 -17.47 -25.44
C GLY A 7 -15.38 -18.11 -24.57
N PRO A 8 -15.22 -19.45 -24.67
CA PRO A 8 -14.33 -20.23 -23.83
C PRO A 8 -12.85 -19.88 -24.04
N GLU A 9 -12.42 -19.63 -25.28
CA GLU A 9 -11.04 -19.28 -25.63
C GLU A 9 -10.59 -17.98 -24.94
N PHE A 10 -11.39 -16.92 -25.12
CA PHE A 10 -11.12 -15.62 -24.48
C PHE A 10 -11.27 -15.69 -22.96
N GLY A 11 -12.27 -16.43 -22.46
CA GLY A 11 -12.47 -16.61 -21.02
C GLY A 11 -11.31 -17.34 -20.35
N GLY A 12 -10.74 -18.36 -20.99
CA GLY A 12 -9.60 -19.13 -20.50
C GLY A 12 -8.32 -18.30 -20.46
N SER A 13 -7.99 -17.62 -21.56
CA SER A 13 -6.79 -16.77 -21.65
C SER A 13 -6.81 -15.62 -20.64
N ILE A 14 -7.91 -14.88 -20.58
CA ILE A 14 -8.09 -13.77 -19.64
C ILE A 14 -8.08 -14.28 -18.18
N GLY A 15 -8.71 -15.43 -17.92
CA GLY A 15 -8.72 -16.07 -16.60
C GLY A 15 -7.33 -16.46 -16.10
N LEU A 16 -6.50 -17.03 -16.97
CA LEU A 16 -5.12 -17.40 -16.64
C LEU A 16 -4.27 -16.17 -16.30
N MET A 17 -4.39 -15.09 -17.08
CA MET A 17 -3.69 -13.84 -16.78
C MET A 17 -4.13 -13.24 -15.43
N PHE A 18 -5.43 -13.22 -15.15
CA PHE A 18 -5.93 -12.74 -13.86
C PHE A 18 -5.49 -13.60 -12.69
N PHE A 19 -5.44 -14.92 -12.87
CA PHE A 19 -4.94 -15.83 -11.85
C PHE A 19 -3.49 -15.51 -11.49
N LEU A 20 -2.60 -15.41 -12.49
CA LEU A 20 -1.20 -15.09 -12.27
C LEU A 20 -1.02 -13.72 -11.60
N ALA A 21 -1.77 -12.71 -12.05
CA ALA A 21 -1.76 -11.38 -11.45
C ALA A 21 -2.18 -11.41 -9.97
N LYS A 22 -3.19 -12.22 -9.61
CA LYS A 22 -3.62 -12.38 -8.21
C LYS A 22 -2.60 -13.12 -7.35
N VAL A 23 -1.84 -14.07 -7.92
CA VAL A 23 -0.74 -14.73 -7.21
C VAL A 23 0.37 -13.73 -6.88
N CYS A 24 0.79 -12.91 -7.85
CA CYS A 24 1.79 -11.87 -7.62
C CYS A 24 1.31 -10.81 -6.60
N ALA A 25 0.06 -10.36 -6.71
CA ALA A 25 -0.51 -9.39 -5.77
C ALA A 25 -0.57 -9.93 -4.32
N CYS A 26 -0.82 -11.24 -4.15
CA CYS A 26 -0.76 -11.86 -2.82
C CYS A 26 0.66 -11.75 -2.20
N GLY A 27 1.70 -11.96 -3.02
CA GLY A 27 3.08 -11.76 -2.61
C GLY A 27 3.37 -10.31 -2.20
N GLU A 28 2.92 -9.34 -2.99
CA GLU A 28 3.06 -7.90 -2.70
C GLU A 28 2.41 -7.53 -1.36
N TYR A 29 1.17 -7.98 -1.09
CA TYR A 29 0.49 -7.68 0.16
C TYR A 29 1.16 -8.27 1.40
N VAL A 30 1.71 -9.50 1.29
CA VAL A 30 2.44 -10.14 2.39
C VAL A 30 3.76 -9.42 2.65
N LEU A 31 4.49 -9.06 1.60
CA LEU A 31 5.75 -8.31 1.73
C LEU A 31 5.51 -6.94 2.37
N GLY A 32 4.49 -6.20 1.93
CA GLY A 32 4.14 -4.91 2.52
C GLY A 32 3.72 -5.01 3.99
N LEU A 33 3.04 -6.09 4.40
CA LEU A 33 2.74 -6.34 5.81
C LEU A 33 4.00 -6.61 6.64
N VAL A 34 4.93 -7.42 6.12
CA VAL A 34 6.20 -7.71 6.82
C VAL A 34 7.05 -6.45 6.93
N GLU A 35 7.12 -5.63 5.88
CA GLU A 35 7.82 -4.34 5.92
C GLU A 35 7.26 -3.43 7.01
N ALA A 36 5.94 -3.28 7.10
CA ALA A 36 5.30 -2.50 8.16
C ALA A 36 5.56 -3.06 9.58
N ILE A 37 5.63 -4.39 9.74
CA ILE A 37 5.98 -5.02 11.03
C ILE A 37 7.44 -4.74 11.39
N LEU A 38 8.36 -4.85 10.41
CA LEU A 38 9.79 -4.61 10.64
C LEU A 38 10.09 -3.14 10.89
N ASP A 39 9.34 -2.22 10.28
CA ASP A 39 9.46 -0.77 10.56
C ASP A 39 9.09 -0.44 12.02
N VAL A 40 8.07 -1.11 12.57
CA VAL A 40 7.61 -0.87 13.96
C VAL A 40 8.44 -1.61 15.01
N PHE A 41 8.82 -2.87 14.74
CA PHE A 41 9.41 -3.77 15.73
C PHE A 41 10.85 -4.22 15.42
N GLY A 42 11.40 -3.83 14.28
CA GLY A 42 12.76 -4.18 13.86
C GLY A 42 13.82 -3.44 14.67
N LYS A 43 14.93 -4.12 14.95
CA LYS A 43 16.05 -3.57 15.70
C LYS A 43 17.08 -2.97 14.76
N ASP A 44 17.17 -1.64 14.73
CA ASP A 44 18.26 -0.92 14.06
C ASP A 44 19.47 -0.84 14.98
N SER A 45 20.64 -1.30 14.52
CA SER A 45 21.85 -1.39 15.33
C SER A 45 22.44 -0.05 15.79
N GLU A 46 21.94 1.09 15.28
CA GLU A 46 22.41 2.44 15.60
C GLU A 46 21.38 3.37 16.28
N SER A 47 20.15 2.90 16.55
CA SER A 47 19.19 3.70 17.29
C SER A 47 19.52 3.71 18.79
N GLN A 48 20.18 4.77 19.27
CA GLN A 48 20.53 4.96 20.69
C GLN A 48 19.31 5.11 21.61
N LEU A 49 18.09 5.13 21.08
CA LEU A 49 16.86 5.13 21.86
C LEU A 49 16.32 3.70 21.95
N SER A 50 16.84 2.92 22.90
CA SER A 50 16.26 1.63 23.29
C SER A 50 14.81 1.80 23.74
N SER A 51 13.88 1.75 22.79
CA SER A 51 12.49 1.46 23.09
C SER A 51 12.39 -0.06 23.25
N SER A 52 11.85 -0.54 24.38
CA SER A 52 11.73 -1.97 24.74
C SER A 52 10.92 -2.84 23.75
N VAL A 53 10.48 -2.27 22.62
CA VAL A 53 9.60 -2.87 21.62
C VAL A 53 10.37 -3.35 20.36
N GLN A 54 11.60 -2.89 20.14
CA GLN A 54 12.42 -3.26 18.97
C GLN A 54 13.23 -4.55 19.20
N VAL A 55 12.58 -5.70 18.99
CA VAL A 55 13.14 -7.02 19.30
C VAL A 55 13.48 -7.85 18.06
N LEU A 56 12.90 -7.52 16.90
CA LEU A 56 13.03 -8.38 15.71
C LEU A 56 14.35 -8.15 14.97
N PRO A 57 15.13 -9.22 14.67
CA PRO A 57 16.31 -9.12 13.83
C PRO A 57 15.91 -8.78 12.39
N GLN A 58 16.59 -7.80 11.81
CA GLN A 58 16.42 -7.41 10.42
C GLN A 58 17.45 -8.12 9.53
N GLY A 59 17.02 -8.51 8.33
CA GLY A 59 17.89 -9.07 7.29
C GLY A 59 17.07 -9.74 6.20
N TYR A 60 17.63 -9.85 4.99
CA TYR A 60 16.93 -10.40 3.82
C TYR A 60 16.29 -11.77 4.11
N TRP A 61 17.05 -12.69 4.69
CA TRP A 61 16.56 -14.03 5.03
C TRP A 61 15.49 -14.03 6.13
N TYR A 62 15.56 -13.09 7.07
CA TYR A 62 14.52 -12.93 8.10
C TYR A 62 13.23 -12.39 7.49
N THR A 63 13.30 -11.40 6.60
CA THR A 63 12.14 -10.90 5.86
C THR A 63 11.46 -12.00 5.05
N VAL A 64 12.23 -12.85 4.37
CA VAL A 64 11.71 -14.01 3.62
C VAL A 64 11.05 -15.03 4.55
N LEU A 65 11.65 -15.30 5.71
CA LEU A 65 11.12 -16.24 6.70
C LEU A 65 9.79 -15.74 7.29
N TYR A 66 9.71 -14.47 7.69
CA TYR A 66 8.46 -13.87 8.20
C TYR A 66 7.37 -13.85 7.13
N SER A 67 7.71 -13.48 5.89
CA SER A 67 6.76 -13.49 4.76
C SER A 67 6.22 -14.88 4.50
N SER A 68 7.08 -15.90 4.49
CA SER A 68 6.69 -17.30 4.28
C SER A 68 5.79 -17.80 5.42
N GLY A 69 6.07 -17.42 6.67
CA GLY A 69 5.26 -17.75 7.83
C GLY A 69 3.85 -17.14 7.77
N ILE A 70 3.74 -15.86 7.41
CA ILE A 70 2.45 -15.18 7.23
C ILE A 70 1.67 -15.77 6.06
N LEU A 71 2.34 -16.10 4.96
CA LEU A 71 1.70 -16.74 3.81
C LEU A 71 1.13 -18.12 4.17
N LEU A 72 1.87 -18.91 4.95
CA LEU A 72 1.40 -20.21 5.45
C LEU A 72 0.20 -20.05 6.40
N LEU A 73 0.21 -19.03 7.27
CA LEU A 73 -0.95 -18.71 8.10
C LEU A 73 -2.16 -18.33 7.24
N CYS A 74 -1.97 -17.47 6.23
CA CYS A 74 -3.03 -17.10 5.30
C CYS A 74 -3.59 -18.33 4.57
N LEU A 75 -2.73 -19.27 4.16
CA LEU A 75 -3.13 -20.55 3.58
C LEU A 75 -4.02 -21.35 4.54
N ILE A 76 -3.63 -21.48 5.81
CA ILE A 76 -4.44 -22.17 6.82
C ILE A 76 -5.82 -21.49 6.97
N VAL A 77 -5.86 -20.16 7.05
CA VAL A 77 -7.12 -19.41 7.15
C VAL A 77 -8.00 -19.64 5.91
N CYS A 78 -7.41 -19.70 4.72
CA CYS A 78 -8.15 -19.98 3.48
C CYS A 78 -8.75 -21.40 3.47
N LEU A 79 -8.10 -22.37 4.11
CA LEU A 79 -8.60 -23.76 4.22
C LEU A 79 -9.81 -23.89 5.17
N VAL A 80 -9.94 -23.01 6.17
CA VAL A 80 -11.07 -23.03 7.13
C VAL A 80 -12.41 -22.68 6.47
N GLY A 81 -12.40 -21.90 5.38
CA GLY A 81 -13.54 -21.76 4.48
C GLY A 81 -13.96 -20.32 4.14
N ALA A 82 -14.55 -20.17 2.96
CA ALA A 82 -14.89 -18.88 2.35
C ALA A 82 -16.04 -18.11 3.03
N HIS A 83 -16.86 -18.77 3.86
CA HIS A 83 -17.98 -18.10 4.52
C HIS A 83 -17.52 -17.15 5.65
N ILE A 84 -16.39 -17.43 6.31
CA ILE A 84 -15.80 -16.49 7.28
C ILE A 84 -15.36 -15.21 6.56
N TYR A 85 -14.78 -15.35 5.36
CA TYR A 85 -14.19 -14.26 4.61
C TYR A 85 -15.18 -13.14 4.29
N SER A 86 -16.39 -13.47 3.80
CA SER A 86 -17.39 -12.46 3.43
C SER A 86 -17.88 -11.63 4.63
N ARG A 87 -17.92 -12.23 5.83
CA ARG A 87 -18.28 -11.50 7.07
C ARG A 87 -17.15 -10.59 7.55
N THR A 88 -15.90 -11.04 7.44
CA THR A 88 -14.72 -10.26 7.85
C THR A 88 -14.45 -9.09 6.91
N ALA A 89 -14.83 -9.17 5.63
CA ALA A 89 -14.62 -8.11 4.65
C ALA A 89 -15.20 -6.75 5.09
N PHE A 90 -16.36 -6.74 5.76
CA PHE A 90 -16.95 -5.51 6.29
C PHE A 90 -16.12 -4.91 7.45
N VAL A 91 -15.56 -5.77 8.30
CA VAL A 91 -14.66 -5.35 9.39
C VAL A 91 -13.39 -4.72 8.82
N ILE A 92 -12.80 -5.33 7.79
CA ILE A 92 -11.62 -4.78 7.10
C ILE A 92 -11.94 -3.41 6.51
N LEU A 93 -13.11 -3.24 5.90
CA LEU A 93 -13.54 -1.94 5.37
C LEU A 93 -13.63 -0.89 6.48
N ILE A 94 -14.21 -1.21 7.64
CA ILE A 94 -14.25 -0.28 8.78
C ILE A 94 -12.83 0.11 9.21
N VAL A 95 -11.94 -0.86 9.39
CA VAL A 95 -10.55 -0.61 9.82
C VAL A 95 -9.82 0.32 8.85
N VAL A 96 -9.93 0.05 7.54
CA VAL A 96 -9.32 0.89 6.49
C VAL A 96 -9.95 2.29 6.47
N THR A 97 -11.25 2.39 6.71
CA THR A 97 -11.92 3.70 6.74
C THR A 97 -11.45 4.53 7.95
N VAL A 98 -11.30 3.90 9.11
CA VAL A 98 -10.78 4.54 10.33
C VAL A 98 -9.32 4.97 10.16
N SER A 99 -8.47 4.14 9.52
CA SER A 99 -7.08 4.53 9.25
C SER A 99 -6.98 5.66 8.22
N LEU A 100 -7.85 5.69 7.21
CA LEU A 100 -7.91 6.82 6.28
C LEU A 100 -8.34 8.11 7.00
N LEU A 101 -9.35 8.04 7.86
CA LEU A 101 -9.80 9.19 8.64
C LEU A 101 -8.73 9.68 9.62
N SER A 102 -7.95 8.78 10.24
CA SER A 102 -6.88 9.17 11.15
C SER A 102 -5.77 9.95 10.44
N VAL A 103 -5.45 9.62 9.18
CA VAL A 103 -4.49 10.38 8.36
C VAL A 103 -4.98 11.81 8.13
N PHE A 104 -6.25 12.00 7.76
CA PHE A 104 -6.82 13.35 7.57
C PHE A 104 -6.86 14.16 8.87
N ILE A 105 -7.27 13.54 9.98
CA ILE A 105 -7.33 14.21 11.29
C ILE A 105 -5.92 14.57 11.77
N SER A 106 -4.96 13.65 11.63
CA SER A 106 -3.56 13.86 12.02
C SER A 106 -2.96 15.07 11.28
N SER A 107 -3.22 15.18 9.97
CA SER A 107 -2.73 16.30 9.17
C SER A 107 -3.22 17.67 9.67
N MET A 108 -4.45 17.75 10.17
CA MET A 108 -5.00 19.01 10.71
C MET A 108 -4.60 19.28 12.17
N ALA A 109 -4.40 18.24 12.98
CA ALA A 109 -4.16 18.36 14.41
C ALA A 109 -2.68 18.54 14.77
N VAL A 110 -1.77 17.97 13.97
CA VAL A 110 -0.33 17.98 14.25
C VAL A 110 0.27 19.34 13.92
N LYS A 111 1.03 19.90 14.89
CA LYS A 111 1.80 21.13 14.71
C LYS A 111 3.07 20.85 13.88
N PRO A 112 3.71 21.88 13.30
CA PRO A 112 4.95 21.67 12.54
C PRO A 112 6.05 21.02 13.39
N ILE A 113 6.62 19.91 12.91
CA ILE A 113 7.65 19.13 13.60
C ILE A 113 8.73 18.76 12.59
N SER A 114 9.99 18.98 12.96
CA SER A 114 11.16 18.48 12.23
C SER A 114 11.73 17.26 12.95
N PHE A 115 12.08 16.22 12.20
CA PHE A 115 12.68 14.99 12.70
C PHE A 115 13.80 14.53 11.76
N ASN A 116 14.85 13.96 12.33
CA ASN A 116 16.00 13.49 11.55
C ASN A 116 15.81 12.00 11.30
N ILE A 117 15.67 11.62 10.03
CA ILE A 117 15.60 10.24 9.57
C ILE A 117 17.01 9.75 9.29
N THR A 118 17.41 8.65 9.90
CA THR A 118 18.72 8.04 9.67
C THR A 118 18.52 6.76 8.86
N HIS A 119 19.00 6.74 7.62
CA HIS A 119 18.96 5.54 6.79
C HIS A 119 20.37 4.95 6.69
N GLN A 120 20.52 3.67 7.04
CA GLN A 120 21.78 2.96 6.78
C GLN A 120 21.87 2.62 5.29
N GLY A 121 22.82 3.24 4.58
CA GLY A 121 23.11 2.90 3.20
C GLY A 121 23.97 1.63 3.11
N PRO A 122 24.06 1.00 1.92
CA PRO A 122 25.04 -0.06 1.68
C PRO A 122 26.46 0.48 1.93
N GLY A 123 27.19 -0.10 2.88
CA GLY A 123 28.58 0.26 3.18
C GLY A 123 28.83 1.05 4.47
N ASN A 124 28.12 0.75 5.57
CA ASN A 124 28.34 1.35 6.90
C ASN A 124 28.30 2.90 6.92
N THR A 125 27.65 3.51 5.93
CA THR A 125 27.50 4.96 5.80
C THR A 125 26.06 5.29 6.12
N SER A 126 25.81 5.85 7.31
CA SER A 126 24.50 6.36 7.69
C SER A 126 24.24 7.68 6.97
N ARG A 127 23.18 7.74 6.15
CA ARG A 127 22.71 8.98 5.53
C ARG A 127 21.63 9.57 6.42
N HIS A 128 21.87 10.77 6.92
CA HIS A 128 20.92 11.55 7.67
C HIS A 128 20.10 12.41 6.71
N PHE A 129 18.79 12.24 6.72
CA PHE A 129 17.83 13.07 6.00
C PHE A 129 17.00 13.83 7.03
N ASN A 130 16.98 15.15 6.93
CA ASN A 130 16.07 15.93 7.76
C ASN A 130 14.67 15.86 7.11
N GLY A 131 13.70 15.32 7.84
CA GLY A 131 12.31 15.35 7.47
C GLY A 131 11.63 16.49 8.21
N SER A 132 10.84 17.32 7.51
CA SER A 132 10.04 18.34 8.19
C SER A 132 8.58 18.26 7.79
N TYR A 133 7.74 18.21 8.81
CA TYR A 133 6.30 18.41 8.70
C TYR A 133 6.03 19.89 8.93
N THR A 134 5.62 20.60 7.88
CA THR A 134 5.41 22.06 7.91
C THR A 134 3.97 22.47 8.24
N GLY A 135 3.05 21.50 8.30
CA GLY A 135 1.61 21.75 8.29
C GLY A 135 1.14 22.29 6.94
N TYR A 136 -0.15 22.66 6.81
CA TYR A 136 -0.68 23.16 5.53
C TYR A 136 -0.03 24.48 5.12
N SER A 137 0.85 24.42 4.11
CA SER A 137 1.58 25.58 3.60
C SER A 137 1.53 25.62 2.08
N ALA A 138 1.09 26.77 1.54
CA ALA A 138 1.08 26.99 0.08
C ALA A 138 2.49 26.99 -0.52
N LYS A 139 3.50 27.40 0.27
CA LYS A 139 4.91 27.39 -0.16
C LYS A 139 5.42 25.96 -0.35
N THR A 140 5.12 25.09 0.62
CA THR A 140 5.47 23.66 0.57
C THR A 140 4.79 22.99 -0.64
N LEU A 141 3.50 23.28 -0.85
CA LEU A 141 2.77 22.79 -2.03
C LEU A 141 3.43 23.23 -3.34
N GLN A 142 3.81 24.51 -3.47
CA GLN A 142 4.42 25.03 -4.68
C GLN A 142 5.78 24.39 -4.97
N ASN A 143 6.57 24.14 -3.93
CA ASN A 143 7.85 23.44 -4.05
C ASN A 143 7.70 21.97 -4.48
N ASN A 144 6.60 21.33 -4.08
CA ASN A 144 6.32 19.92 -4.38
C ASN A 144 5.64 19.67 -5.73
N LEU A 145 5.23 20.72 -6.47
CA LEU A 145 4.61 20.56 -7.80
C LEU A 145 5.58 20.01 -8.85
N GLY A 146 6.88 20.22 -8.67
CA GLY A 146 7.91 19.77 -9.59
C GLY A 146 8.24 18.29 -9.46
N SER A 147 8.60 17.66 -10.59
CA SER A 147 9.20 16.33 -10.55
C SER A 147 10.55 16.39 -9.86
N GLY A 148 10.87 15.40 -9.05
CA GLY A 148 12.26 15.10 -8.76
C GLY A 148 12.38 13.61 -8.51
N TYR A 149 13.13 12.93 -9.33
CA TYR A 149 13.33 11.52 -9.15
C TYR A 149 14.61 11.32 -8.36
N SER A 150 14.50 10.64 -7.22
CA SER A 150 15.65 10.28 -6.38
C SER A 150 16.13 8.86 -6.68
N LEU A 151 17.29 8.53 -6.12
CA LEU A 151 17.79 7.16 -6.11
C LEU A 151 16.93 6.29 -5.19
N ASP A 152 16.69 5.06 -5.62
CA ASP A 152 16.08 4.04 -4.76
C ASP A 152 16.98 3.71 -3.58
N TYR A 153 16.38 3.40 -2.44
CA TYR A 153 17.12 2.89 -1.29
C TYR A 153 17.48 1.40 -1.43
N SER A 154 16.72 0.63 -2.23
CA SER A 154 16.99 -0.80 -2.45
C SER A 154 17.91 -1.06 -3.65
N THR A 155 17.57 -0.52 -4.81
CA THR A 155 18.31 -0.81 -6.06
C THR A 155 19.42 0.19 -6.38
N ASN A 156 19.51 1.31 -5.66
CA ASN A 156 20.39 2.44 -6.00
C ASN A 156 20.24 2.98 -7.45
N THR A 157 19.11 2.71 -8.11
CA THR A 157 18.82 3.25 -9.44
C THR A 157 18.00 4.53 -9.35
N VAL A 158 18.24 5.48 -10.25
CA VAL A 158 17.42 6.69 -10.34
C VAL A 158 16.01 6.30 -10.78
N MET A 159 15.01 6.74 -10.03
CA MET A 159 13.61 6.50 -10.39
C MET A 159 13.24 7.21 -11.69
N SER A 160 12.29 6.65 -12.43
CA SER A 160 11.72 7.26 -13.63
C SER A 160 10.21 7.40 -13.45
N PHE A 161 9.58 8.19 -14.32
CA PHE A 161 8.11 8.24 -14.38
C PHE A 161 7.49 6.83 -14.52
N ALA A 162 8.07 5.99 -15.39
CA ALA A 162 7.54 4.66 -15.67
C ALA A 162 7.63 3.73 -14.44
N THR A 163 8.72 3.80 -13.67
CA THR A 163 8.87 2.97 -12.46
C THR A 163 7.91 3.41 -11.36
N VAL A 164 7.78 4.72 -11.13
CA VAL A 164 6.83 5.25 -10.14
C VAL A 164 5.38 4.96 -10.53
N PHE A 165 5.04 5.08 -11.82
CA PHE A 165 3.73 4.71 -12.33
C PHE A 165 3.45 3.21 -12.14
N ALA A 166 4.41 2.34 -12.43
CA ALA A 166 4.23 0.90 -12.28
C ALA A 166 3.92 0.49 -10.83
N VAL A 167 4.59 1.10 -9.85
CA VAL A 167 4.32 0.89 -8.41
C VAL A 167 2.94 1.42 -8.03
N MET A 168 2.55 2.62 -8.49
CA MET A 168 1.22 3.17 -8.20
C MET A 168 0.09 2.37 -8.87
N PHE A 169 0.35 1.80 -10.05
CA PHE A 169 -0.64 1.07 -10.82
C PHE A 169 -1.18 -0.15 -10.08
N THR A 170 -0.36 -0.84 -9.27
CA THR A 170 -0.80 -2.02 -8.49
C THR A 170 -1.94 -1.65 -7.53
N SER A 171 -1.90 -0.45 -6.96
CA SER A 171 -2.92 0.10 -6.04
C SER A 171 -4.26 0.40 -6.75
N CYS A 172 -4.25 0.68 -8.05
CA CYS A 172 -5.45 0.94 -8.84
C CYS A 172 -6.12 -0.33 -9.39
N THR A 173 -5.50 -1.50 -9.19
CA THR A 173 -6.06 -2.78 -9.66
C THR A 173 -7.23 -3.26 -8.77
N GLY A 174 -7.85 -4.38 -9.12
CA GLY A 174 -8.85 -5.03 -8.28
C GLY A 174 -10.32 -4.65 -8.54
N ILE A 175 -10.59 -3.85 -9.59
CA ILE A 175 -11.94 -3.48 -10.03
C ILE A 175 -12.90 -4.68 -10.24
N MET A 176 -12.35 -5.85 -10.53
CA MET A 176 -13.10 -7.09 -10.76
C MET A 176 -13.57 -7.78 -9.46
N ALA A 177 -13.14 -7.34 -8.27
CA ALA A 177 -13.53 -7.96 -7.01
C ALA A 177 -15.06 -7.97 -6.81
N GLY A 178 -15.77 -6.92 -7.22
CA GLY A 178 -17.23 -6.84 -7.14
C GLY A 178 -17.96 -7.83 -8.05
N ALA A 179 -17.37 -8.22 -9.19
CA ALA A 179 -17.96 -9.20 -10.10
C ALA A 179 -17.84 -10.65 -9.56
N ASN A 180 -16.86 -10.91 -8.70
CA ASN A 180 -16.64 -12.25 -8.12
C ASN A 180 -17.75 -12.67 -7.14
N MET A 181 -18.46 -11.72 -6.53
CA MET A 181 -19.62 -11.95 -5.65
C MET A 181 -20.97 -11.81 -6.37
N SER A 182 -20.96 -11.86 -7.71
CA SER A 182 -22.18 -11.67 -8.53
C SER A 182 -23.29 -12.68 -8.24
N GLY A 183 -22.95 -13.87 -7.74
CA GLY A 183 -23.92 -14.91 -7.37
C GLY A 183 -24.76 -14.61 -6.13
N GLU A 184 -24.35 -13.67 -5.27
CA GLU A 184 -25.05 -13.30 -4.04
C GLU A 184 -25.93 -12.04 -4.20
N LEU A 185 -25.88 -11.39 -5.37
CA LEU A 185 -26.63 -10.16 -5.64
C LEU A 185 -28.05 -10.44 -6.10
N LYS A 186 -29.03 -9.71 -5.54
CA LYS A 186 -30.44 -9.75 -5.98
C LYS A 186 -30.61 -9.40 -7.47
N THR A 187 -29.83 -8.42 -7.96
CA THR A 187 -29.84 -7.99 -9.37
C THR A 187 -28.43 -7.65 -9.86
N PRO A 188 -27.64 -8.65 -10.32
CA PRO A 188 -26.22 -8.45 -10.65
C PRO A 188 -26.00 -7.53 -11.85
N SER A 189 -26.89 -7.54 -12.86
CA SER A 189 -26.75 -6.74 -14.09
C SER A 189 -26.76 -5.23 -13.85
N VAL A 190 -27.40 -4.75 -12.79
CA VAL A 190 -27.44 -3.32 -12.43
C VAL A 190 -26.47 -3.01 -11.29
N SER A 191 -26.34 -3.91 -10.33
CA SER A 191 -25.56 -3.69 -9.11
C SER A 191 -24.04 -3.68 -9.38
N ILE A 192 -23.55 -4.55 -10.26
CA ILE A 192 -22.12 -4.62 -10.61
C ILE A 192 -21.64 -3.31 -11.27
N PRO A 193 -22.21 -2.84 -12.39
CA PRO A 193 -21.69 -1.64 -13.05
C PRO A 193 -21.80 -0.39 -12.18
N ARG A 194 -22.90 -0.21 -11.45
CA ARG A 194 -23.05 0.93 -10.53
C ARG A 194 -22.06 0.87 -9.38
N GLY A 195 -21.92 -0.30 -8.73
CA GLY A 195 -20.99 -0.47 -7.62
C GLY A 195 -19.55 -0.23 -8.05
N THR A 196 -19.15 -0.78 -9.19
CA THR A 196 -17.81 -0.59 -9.74
C THR A 196 -17.49 0.87 -10.08
N ILE A 197 -18.39 1.59 -10.75
CA ILE A 197 -18.15 3.01 -11.12
C ILE A 197 -18.06 3.88 -9.86
N VAL A 198 -18.99 3.70 -8.91
CA VAL A 198 -18.98 4.46 -7.64
C VAL A 198 -17.71 4.16 -6.85
N ALA A 199 -17.27 2.90 -6.78
CA ALA A 199 -16.05 2.53 -6.09
C ALA A 199 -14.81 3.17 -6.71
N VAL A 200 -14.69 3.18 -8.05
CA VAL A 200 -13.56 3.81 -8.76
C VAL A 200 -13.54 5.32 -8.54
N LEU A 201 -14.68 6.00 -8.63
CA LEU A 201 -14.76 7.44 -8.38
C LEU A 201 -14.42 7.77 -6.92
N TYR A 202 -14.87 6.94 -5.98
CA TYR A 202 -14.55 7.09 -4.56
C TYR A 202 -13.04 6.95 -4.31
N THR A 203 -12.40 5.87 -4.78
CA THR A 203 -10.96 5.66 -4.58
C THR A 203 -10.11 6.72 -5.29
N PHE A 204 -10.51 7.14 -6.50
CA PHE A 204 -9.86 8.25 -7.20
C PHE A 204 -9.88 9.54 -6.38
N THR A 205 -11.05 9.88 -5.81
CA THR A 205 -11.20 11.08 -4.98
C THR A 205 -10.34 11.00 -3.71
N VAL A 206 -10.33 9.84 -3.05
CA VAL A 206 -9.49 9.61 -1.85
C VAL A 206 -8.01 9.76 -2.17
N TYR A 207 -7.52 9.13 -3.24
CA TYR A 207 -6.12 9.25 -3.65
C TYR A 207 -5.75 10.68 -4.02
N PHE A 208 -6.60 11.38 -4.77
CA PHE A 208 -6.36 12.78 -5.12
C PHE A 208 -6.24 13.67 -3.89
N LEU A 209 -7.14 13.51 -2.90
CA LEU A 209 -7.10 14.26 -1.65
C LEU A 209 -5.83 13.94 -0.84
N LEU A 210 -5.43 12.67 -0.74
CA LEU A 210 -4.21 12.27 -0.04
C LEU A 210 -2.96 12.86 -0.71
N PHE A 211 -2.87 12.83 -2.05
CA PHE A 211 -1.74 13.43 -2.76
C PHE A 211 -1.63 14.94 -2.52
N MET A 212 -2.75 15.66 -2.62
CA MET A 212 -2.78 17.10 -2.35
C MET A 212 -2.44 17.41 -0.88
N MET A 213 -2.92 16.58 0.05
CA MET A 213 -2.62 16.73 1.47
C MET A 213 -1.12 16.57 1.74
N VAL A 214 -0.53 15.45 1.34
CA VAL A 214 0.90 15.17 1.56
C VAL A 214 1.77 16.23 0.89
N ALA A 215 1.45 16.63 -0.34
CA ALA A 215 2.18 17.67 -1.05
C ALA A 215 2.11 19.04 -0.35
N ALA A 216 1.02 19.35 0.35
CA ALA A 216 0.87 20.61 1.08
C ALA A 216 1.49 20.61 2.47
N THR A 217 1.70 19.44 3.09
CA THR A 217 2.13 19.34 4.49
C THR A 217 3.56 18.90 4.71
N CYS A 218 4.08 18.03 3.85
CA CYS A 218 5.41 17.43 4.01
C CYS A 218 6.41 18.12 3.09
N ASP A 219 7.50 18.62 3.65
CA ASP A 219 8.58 19.16 2.83
C ASP A 219 9.44 18.04 2.26
N ARG A 220 10.03 18.31 1.10
CA ARG A 220 10.85 17.40 0.33
C ARG A 220 12.34 17.73 0.40
N TYR A 221 12.67 19.01 0.59
CA TYR A 221 14.03 19.51 0.58
C TYR A 221 14.29 20.28 1.87
N THR A 222 14.98 19.66 2.82
CA THR A 222 15.69 20.41 3.85
C THR A 222 17.13 20.59 3.37
N ASP A 223 17.43 21.79 2.90
CA ASP A 223 18.81 22.29 2.91
C ASP A 223 19.28 22.50 4.36
#